data_AF-A0A1F5AEN5-F1
#
_entry.id   AF-A0A1F5AEN5-F1
#
_cell.length_a   1.000
_cell.length_b   1.000
_cell.length_c   1.000
_cell.angle_alpha   90.00
_cell.angle_beta   90.00
_cell.angle_gamma   90.00
#
_symmetry.space_group_name_H-M   'P 1'
#
loop_
_entity.id
_entity.type
_entity.pdbx_description
1 polymer ?
#
loop_
_entity_poly.entity_id
_entity_poly.type
_entity_poly.pdbx_seq_one_letter_code
_entity_poly.pdbx_strand_id
1 'polypeptide(L)'
;MIVSSSIGSAVISPRFILVNPMRLVNNARGGWFLVDSIACPAVYFYKGKEDAVSPLRRKMNPDSEILHMIVAFLAGVFMAIAPLCVSSQERSFLLSKEEARLFLLEAKVIQSERIGKGLTNPWRLTLSADGLTHDASFQDVDVRTQEAGFAGGGRELNFADSFHFNIAAYELASLLGVDDMVPITVEREWEGKKGSLSWWVDDIKMDEEERVKRAISPPDSHSWNNQMHRIRVFSQLIYDTDRNVQNILITGDWKLWIIDFTRAFRTIRELPEEEDLLKCERGLYDRLQKIGKDAVSRAVGGHLTRWEVEALMARRDLIVKRFQKLIRENGELKVLY
;
A
#
# COMPACT_ATOMS: atom_id res chain seq x y z
N MET A 1 41.81 -44.04 23.49
CA MET A 1 41.48 -43.71 24.90
C MET A 1 41.62 -42.20 25.04
N ILE A 2 40.49 -41.53 25.27
CA ILE A 2 40.29 -40.15 25.77
C ILE A 2 41.02 -38.99 25.06
N VAL A 3 40.27 -38.20 24.27
CA VAL A 3 40.50 -36.76 24.10
C VAL A 3 39.14 -36.03 23.96
N SER A 4 38.98 -34.99 24.78
CA SER A 4 38.08 -33.81 24.67
C SER A 4 36.56 -34.00 24.80
N SER A 5 36.02 -33.56 25.94
CA SER A 5 34.61 -33.16 26.08
C SER A 5 34.52 -31.64 26.21
N SER A 6 34.16 -30.99 25.11
CA SER A 6 33.66 -29.62 25.10
C SER A 6 32.24 -29.59 25.67
N ILE A 7 32.01 -28.67 26.61
CA ILE A 7 30.69 -28.36 27.17
C ILE A 7 29.98 -27.48 26.15
N GLY A 8 29.05 -28.07 25.38
CA GLY A 8 28.14 -27.34 24.50
C GLY A 8 26.87 -26.96 25.27
N SER A 9 26.56 -25.67 25.33
CA SER A 9 25.25 -25.16 25.74
C SER A 9 24.22 -25.53 24.66
N ALA A 10 23.25 -26.37 25.03
CA ALA A 10 22.14 -26.72 24.15
C ALA A 10 21.15 -25.55 24.08
N VAL A 11 21.11 -24.86 22.93
CA VAL A 11 20.03 -23.94 22.58
C VAL A 11 18.82 -24.78 22.16
N ILE A 12 17.73 -24.70 22.91
CA ILE A 12 16.47 -25.38 22.58
C ILE A 12 15.68 -24.47 21.63
N SER A 13 15.65 -24.83 20.35
CA SER A 13 14.82 -24.18 19.34
C SER A 13 13.39 -24.72 19.39
N PRO A 14 12.34 -23.90 19.24
CA PRO A 14 10.97 -24.40 19.07
C PRO A 14 10.87 -25.25 17.79
N ARG A 15 10.18 -26.39 17.88
CA ARG A 15 9.91 -27.26 16.72
C ARG A 15 8.53 -26.90 16.15
N PHE A 16 8.51 -26.52 14.87
CA PHE A 16 7.29 -26.36 14.10
C PHE A 16 7.03 -27.63 13.28
N ILE A 17 5.76 -28.00 13.12
CA ILE A 17 5.34 -29.05 12.19
C ILE A 17 4.43 -28.40 11.16
N LEU A 18 4.82 -28.49 9.89
CA LEU A 18 3.96 -28.17 8.75
C LEU A 18 3.07 -29.38 8.45
N VAL A 19 1.76 -29.17 8.39
CA VAL A 19 0.80 -30.19 7.95
C VAL A 19 -0.10 -29.58 6.88
N ASN A 20 -0.09 -30.15 5.66
CA ASN A 20 -1.05 -29.78 4.62
C ASN A 20 -2.41 -30.43 4.91
N PRO A 21 -3.53 -29.69 4.84
CA PRO A 21 -4.85 -30.30 4.92
C PRO A 21 -5.16 -31.07 3.63
N MET A 22 -5.13 -32.40 3.69
CA MET A 22 -5.56 -33.24 2.56
C MET A 22 -7.07 -33.42 2.56
N ARG A 23 -7.70 -33.29 1.38
CA ARG A 23 -9.13 -33.55 1.20
C ARG A 23 -9.34 -34.78 0.33
N LEU A 24 -10.18 -35.70 0.81
CA LEU A 24 -10.59 -36.89 0.05
C LEU A 24 -11.66 -36.49 -0.97
N VAL A 25 -11.45 -36.77 -2.25
CA VAL A 25 -12.42 -36.47 -3.32
C VAL A 25 -12.75 -37.74 -4.09
N ASN A 26 -14.03 -37.98 -4.32
CA ASN A 26 -14.54 -39.11 -5.11
C ASN A 26 -14.77 -38.66 -6.55
N ASN A 27 -14.36 -39.46 -7.54
CA ASN A 27 -14.75 -39.21 -8.92
C ASN A 27 -16.11 -39.86 -9.23
N ALA A 28 -16.79 -39.36 -10.28
CA ALA A 28 -18.08 -39.89 -10.72
C ALA A 28 -18.04 -41.35 -11.23
N ARG A 29 -16.91 -42.06 -11.10
CA ARG A 29 -16.73 -43.48 -11.42
C ARG A 29 -16.38 -44.34 -10.19
N GLY A 30 -16.50 -43.79 -8.97
CA GLY A 30 -16.38 -44.53 -7.71
C GLY A 30 -14.96 -44.71 -7.18
N GLY A 31 -13.97 -43.98 -7.69
CA GLY A 31 -12.60 -43.98 -7.17
C GLY A 31 -12.32 -42.80 -6.24
N TRP A 32 -11.61 -43.05 -5.13
CA TRP A 32 -11.18 -42.05 -4.16
C TRP A 32 -9.72 -41.66 -4.40
N PHE A 33 -9.42 -40.37 -4.43
CA PHE A 33 -8.04 -39.88 -4.50
C PHE A 33 -7.82 -38.74 -3.49
N LEU A 34 -6.59 -38.63 -3.03
CA LEU A 34 -6.13 -37.53 -2.17
C LEU A 34 -5.72 -36.36 -3.05
N VAL A 35 -6.35 -35.21 -2.84
CA VAL A 35 -5.99 -33.96 -3.52
C VAL A 35 -5.36 -33.04 -2.49
N ASP A 36 -4.14 -32.60 -2.77
CA ASP A 36 -3.44 -31.59 -1.97
C ASP A 36 -4.19 -30.26 -2.15
N SER A 37 -4.71 -29.69 -1.06
CA SER A 37 -5.52 -28.48 -1.15
C SER A 37 -4.60 -27.28 -1.40
N ILE A 38 -4.95 -26.41 -2.36
CA ILE A 38 -4.21 -25.17 -2.68
C ILE A 38 -4.36 -24.09 -1.56
N ALA A 39 -4.95 -24.43 -0.41
CA ALA A 39 -5.00 -23.55 0.74
C ALA A 39 -3.70 -23.65 1.56
N CYS A 40 -3.13 -22.50 1.93
CA CYS A 40 -1.87 -22.38 2.67
C CYS A 40 -1.80 -23.30 3.90
N PRO A 41 -0.62 -23.89 4.21
CA PRO A 41 -0.45 -24.72 5.40
C PRO A 41 -0.65 -23.92 6.69
N ALA A 42 -1.34 -24.52 7.66
CA ALA A 42 -1.49 -23.98 9.00
C ALA A 42 -0.30 -24.38 9.89
N VAL A 43 0.26 -23.42 10.63
CA VAL A 43 1.35 -23.65 11.58
C VAL A 43 0.77 -23.82 12.99
N TYR A 44 1.02 -24.95 13.63
CA TYR A 44 0.60 -25.19 15.01
C TYR A 44 1.77 -25.00 16.00
N PHE A 45 1.50 -24.34 17.12
CA PHE A 45 2.44 -24.12 18.22
C PHE A 45 2.16 -25.08 19.38
N TYR A 46 3.20 -25.72 19.93
CA TYR A 46 3.13 -26.53 21.15
C TYR A 46 4.06 -25.95 22.23
N LYS A 47 3.51 -25.65 23.42
CA LYS A 47 4.29 -25.14 24.56
C LYS A 47 4.94 -26.30 25.32
N GLY A 48 6.27 -26.39 25.29
CA GLY A 48 7.04 -27.27 26.19
C GLY A 48 7.09 -26.72 27.62
N LYS A 49 7.14 -27.61 28.62
CA LYS A 49 7.21 -27.29 30.06
C LYS A 49 8.46 -26.46 30.40
N GLU A 50 8.28 -25.41 31.21
CA GLU A 50 9.32 -24.55 31.77
C GLU A 50 9.89 -25.17 33.06
N ASP A 51 11.22 -25.27 33.18
CA ASP A 51 11.91 -25.47 34.46
C ASP A 51 12.63 -24.17 34.87
N ALA A 52 12.44 -23.78 36.13
CA ALA A 52 12.86 -22.52 36.72
C ALA A 52 14.38 -22.46 37.01
N VAL A 53 15.02 -21.31 36.74
CA VAL A 53 16.38 -21.01 37.19
C VAL A 53 16.37 -19.71 38.00
N SER A 54 16.78 -19.81 39.27
CA SER A 54 16.90 -18.73 40.26
C SER A 54 18.19 -17.89 40.07
N PRO A 55 18.18 -16.57 40.35
CA PRO A 55 19.36 -15.72 40.15
C PRO A 55 20.32 -15.70 41.35
N LEU A 56 21.61 -15.91 41.08
CA LEU A 56 22.71 -15.69 42.02
C LEU A 56 23.04 -14.19 42.11
N ARG A 57 22.77 -13.58 43.27
CA ARG A 57 23.23 -12.23 43.63
C ARG A 57 24.75 -12.24 43.87
N ARG A 58 25.51 -11.44 43.11
CA ARG A 58 26.86 -10.99 43.50
C ARG A 58 26.78 -9.61 44.15
N LYS A 59 27.39 -9.46 45.33
CA LYS A 59 27.59 -8.18 46.03
C LYS A 59 28.63 -7.34 45.27
N MET A 60 28.29 -6.08 44.93
CA MET A 60 29.22 -5.07 44.43
C MET A 60 29.79 -4.23 45.57
N ASN A 61 31.03 -3.77 45.38
CA ASN A 61 31.85 -3.07 46.38
C ASN A 61 31.57 -1.54 46.36
N PRO A 62 31.64 -0.84 47.52
CA PRO A 62 31.13 0.54 47.67
C PRO A 62 31.91 1.62 46.91
N ASP A 63 33.15 1.35 46.50
CA ASP A 63 34.03 2.37 45.89
C ASP A 63 33.74 2.63 44.39
N SER A 64 32.74 1.96 43.82
CA SER A 64 32.32 2.13 42.42
C SER A 64 31.19 3.13 42.23
N GLU A 65 30.45 3.51 43.28
CA GLU A 65 29.27 4.37 43.13
C GLU A 65 29.62 5.82 42.80
N ILE A 66 30.71 6.35 43.36
CA ILE A 66 31.12 7.76 43.16
C ILE A 66 31.62 7.99 41.72
N LEU A 67 32.32 7.01 41.14
CA LEU A 67 32.81 7.09 39.77
C LEU A 67 31.68 7.01 38.73
N HIS A 68 30.64 6.21 39.00
CA HIS A 68 29.46 6.13 38.12
C HIS A 68 28.60 7.39 38.21
N MET A 69 28.54 8.04 39.38
CA MET A 69 27.77 9.27 39.56
C MET A 69 28.38 10.47 38.81
N ILE A 70 29.71 10.57 38.73
CA ILE A 70 30.42 11.65 38.02
C ILE A 70 30.32 11.48 36.49
N VAL A 71 30.41 10.24 35.99
CA VAL A 71 30.23 9.93 34.56
C VAL A 71 28.78 10.17 34.12
N ALA A 72 27.80 9.87 34.97
CA ALA A 72 26.38 10.15 34.71
C ALA A 72 26.06 11.66 34.66
N PHE A 73 26.74 12.49 35.46
CA PHE A 73 26.52 13.94 35.48
C PHE A 73 27.10 14.65 34.24
N LEU A 74 28.26 14.20 33.74
CA LEU A 74 28.88 14.77 32.53
C LEU A 74 28.15 14.35 31.24
N ALA A 75 27.55 13.15 31.20
CA ALA A 75 26.66 12.74 30.12
C ALA A 75 25.32 13.53 30.10
N GLY A 76 24.83 13.94 31.28
CA GLY A 76 23.60 14.71 31.42
C GLY A 76 23.70 16.15 30.91
N VAL A 77 24.86 16.80 31.04
CA VAL A 77 25.06 18.18 30.58
C VAL A 77 25.29 18.28 29.06
N PHE A 78 25.81 17.23 28.42
CA PHE A 78 25.96 17.20 26.96
C PHE A 78 24.64 16.91 26.22
N MET A 79 23.64 16.33 26.89
CA MET A 79 22.30 16.12 26.31
C MET A 79 21.37 17.35 26.37
N ALA A 80 21.74 18.40 27.12
CA ALA A 80 20.88 19.58 27.28
C ALA A 80 21.03 20.64 26.17
N ILE A 81 21.96 20.45 25.22
CA ILE A 81 22.19 21.37 24.09
C ILE A 81 22.35 20.61 22.76
N ALA A 82 21.67 19.47 22.61
CA ALA A 82 21.35 18.99 21.28
C ALA A 82 20.19 19.85 20.77
N PRO A 83 20.31 20.57 19.63
CA PRO A 83 19.12 20.99 18.92
C PRO A 83 18.26 19.73 18.73
N LEU A 84 16.94 19.85 18.91
CA LEU A 84 15.97 18.87 18.44
C LEU A 84 16.11 18.73 16.92
N CYS A 85 17.13 18.02 16.47
CA CYS A 85 17.20 17.43 15.16
C CYS A 85 16.30 16.20 15.19
N VAL A 86 14.99 16.43 15.35
CA VAL A 86 14.00 15.48 14.86
C VAL A 86 14.32 15.33 13.38
N SER A 87 14.73 14.12 12.99
CA SER A 87 15.07 13.84 11.60
C SER A 87 13.90 14.27 10.71
N SER A 88 14.18 14.80 9.52
CA SER A 88 13.14 15.20 8.56
C SER A 88 12.15 14.07 8.27
N GLN A 89 12.61 12.83 8.39
CA GLN A 89 11.84 11.61 8.21
C GLN A 89 10.83 11.35 9.34
N GLU A 90 11.15 11.65 10.60
CA GLU A 90 10.17 11.53 11.70
C GLU A 90 9.11 12.63 11.64
N ARG A 91 9.42 13.79 11.04
CA ARG A 91 8.47 14.89 10.89
C ARG A 91 7.45 14.67 9.77
N SER A 92 7.81 13.97 8.69
CA SER A 92 6.87 13.69 7.59
C SER A 92 5.71 12.79 8.02
N PHE A 93 5.94 11.82 8.90
CA PHE A 93 4.90 10.94 9.44
C PHE A 93 3.87 11.64 10.33
N LEU A 94 4.16 12.86 10.79
CA LEU A 94 3.30 13.64 11.68
C LEU A 94 2.43 14.67 10.94
N LEU A 95 2.61 14.84 9.64
CA LEU A 95 1.83 15.79 8.86
C LEU A 95 0.39 15.30 8.71
N SER A 96 -0.55 16.22 8.94
CA SER A 96 -1.90 16.07 8.42
C SER A 96 -1.89 16.05 6.88
N LYS A 97 -2.96 15.52 6.28
CA LYS A 97 -3.10 15.45 4.82
C LYS A 97 -3.08 16.85 4.21
N GLU A 98 -3.70 17.82 4.88
CA GLU A 98 -3.74 19.22 4.49
C GLU A 98 -2.35 19.86 4.53
N GLU A 99 -1.55 19.59 5.56
CA GLU A 99 -0.16 20.08 5.63
C GLU A 99 0.72 19.47 4.54
N ALA A 100 0.60 18.17 4.28
CA ALA A 100 1.31 17.52 3.18
C ALA A 100 0.89 18.08 1.82
N ARG A 101 -0.41 18.37 1.62
CA ARG A 101 -0.92 19.02 0.40
C ARG A 101 -0.35 20.42 0.23
N LEU A 102 -0.33 21.24 1.28
CA LEU A 102 0.28 22.58 1.25
C LEU A 102 1.78 22.51 0.98
N PHE A 103 2.48 21.56 1.60
CA PHE A 103 3.89 21.32 1.32
C PHE A 103 4.12 21.00 -0.16
N LEU A 104 3.33 20.12 -0.77
CA LEU A 104 3.44 19.81 -2.20
C LEU A 104 3.18 21.04 -3.08
N LEU A 105 2.28 21.95 -2.68
CA LEU A 105 1.99 23.16 -3.45
C LEU A 105 3.10 24.21 -3.35
N GLU A 106 3.65 24.42 -2.15
CA GLU A 106 4.44 25.62 -1.85
C GLU A 106 5.94 25.34 -1.68
N ALA A 107 6.34 24.14 -1.29
CA ALA A 107 7.72 23.83 -0.95
C ALA A 107 8.66 23.96 -2.15
N LYS A 108 9.86 24.52 -1.94
CA LYS A 108 10.81 24.79 -3.03
C LYS A 108 11.41 23.48 -3.54
N VAL A 109 11.48 23.32 -4.86
CA VAL A 109 12.25 22.24 -5.48
C VAL A 109 13.74 22.55 -5.32
N ILE A 110 14.48 21.68 -4.63
CA ILE A 110 15.92 21.84 -4.38
C ILE A 110 16.79 20.83 -5.14
N GLN A 111 16.20 19.72 -5.61
CA GLN A 111 16.86 18.72 -6.47
C GLN A 111 15.85 18.07 -7.40
N SER A 112 16.29 17.61 -8.56
CA SER A 112 15.48 16.85 -9.52
C SER A 112 16.31 15.72 -10.16
N GLU A 113 15.74 14.53 -10.25
CA GLU A 113 16.31 13.38 -10.95
C GLU A 113 15.24 12.65 -11.78
N ARG A 114 15.64 12.02 -12.89
CA ARG A 114 14.73 11.17 -13.66
C ARG A 114 14.73 9.75 -13.10
N ILE A 115 13.54 9.20 -12.87
CA ILE A 115 13.40 7.81 -12.43
C ILE A 115 13.55 6.91 -13.66
N GLY A 116 14.60 6.06 -13.67
CA GLY A 116 14.93 5.20 -14.82
C GLY A 116 14.09 3.93 -14.96
N LYS A 117 13.05 3.72 -14.14
CA LYS A 117 12.15 2.55 -14.18
C LYS A 117 10.76 3.01 -14.65
N GLY A 118 10.26 2.44 -15.75
CA GLY A 118 8.92 2.70 -16.31
C GLY A 118 8.93 3.38 -17.68
N LEU A 119 7.83 3.24 -18.44
CA LEU A 119 7.68 3.86 -19.77
C LEU A 119 7.55 5.39 -19.68
N THR A 120 6.93 5.91 -18.61
CA THR A 120 6.63 7.33 -18.42
C THR A 120 7.79 8.15 -17.85
N ASN A 121 8.87 7.52 -17.36
CA ASN A 121 10.06 8.15 -16.78
C ASN A 121 9.77 9.41 -15.92
N PRO A 122 8.94 9.28 -14.86
CA PRO A 122 8.59 10.40 -14.00
C PRO A 122 9.81 11.06 -13.39
N TRP A 123 9.68 12.34 -13.04
CA TRP A 123 10.68 13.05 -12.27
C TRP A 123 10.50 12.75 -10.78
N ARG A 124 11.60 12.52 -10.08
CA ARG A 124 11.66 12.63 -8.62
C ARG A 124 12.20 14.02 -8.28
N LEU A 125 11.41 14.79 -7.55
CA LEU A 125 11.76 16.12 -7.09
C LEU A 125 11.98 16.06 -5.58
N THR A 126 13.07 16.61 -5.09
CA THR A 126 13.25 16.85 -3.65
C THR A 126 12.78 18.26 -3.33
N LEU A 127 11.81 18.35 -2.41
CA LEU A 127 11.19 19.58 -1.97
C LEU A 127 11.68 19.97 -0.59
N SER A 128 11.75 21.27 -0.31
CA SER A 128 12.08 21.78 1.03
C SER A 128 11.29 23.03 1.41
N ALA A 129 10.72 23.02 2.61
CA ALA A 129 10.04 24.14 3.26
C ALA A 129 10.13 23.98 4.78
N ASP A 130 10.34 25.08 5.51
CA ASP A 130 10.28 25.14 6.98
C ASP A 130 11.06 24.03 7.72
N GLY A 131 12.23 23.66 7.18
CA GLY A 131 13.10 22.62 7.75
C GLY A 131 12.64 21.19 7.50
N LEU A 132 11.53 20.98 6.78
CA LEU A 132 11.13 19.70 6.21
C LEU A 132 11.73 19.56 4.81
N THR A 133 12.31 18.39 4.54
CA THR A 133 12.74 17.97 3.22
C THR A 133 12.10 16.63 2.91
N HIS A 134 11.43 16.55 1.77
CA HIS A 134 10.70 15.35 1.36
C HIS A 134 10.61 15.27 -0.17
N ASP A 135 10.52 14.06 -0.70
CA ASP A 135 10.50 13.83 -2.14
C ASP A 135 9.06 13.81 -2.70
N ALA A 136 8.93 14.07 -3.99
CA ALA A 136 7.69 13.97 -4.71
C ALA A 136 7.92 13.44 -6.13
N SER A 137 6.94 12.74 -6.67
CA SER A 137 6.92 12.31 -8.07
C SER A 137 6.17 13.35 -8.91
N PHE A 138 6.81 13.85 -9.96
CA PHE A 138 6.20 14.77 -10.92
C PHE A 138 6.01 14.10 -12.28
N GLN A 139 4.79 14.23 -12.83
CA GLN A 139 4.39 13.77 -14.15
C GLN A 139 3.64 14.87 -14.89
N ASP A 140 4.03 15.16 -16.13
CA ASP A 140 3.45 16.18 -17.01
C ASP A 140 2.77 15.59 -18.26
N VAL A 141 2.59 14.26 -18.32
CA VAL A 141 1.96 13.60 -19.47
C VAL A 141 0.51 14.04 -19.62
N ASP A 142 0.12 14.52 -20.80
CA ASP A 142 -1.27 14.86 -21.11
C ASP A 142 -1.56 14.62 -22.59
N VAL A 143 -1.91 13.39 -22.91
CA VAL A 143 -2.16 12.90 -24.26
C VAL A 143 -3.59 12.36 -24.32
N ARG A 144 -4.37 12.86 -25.29
CA ARG A 144 -5.70 12.35 -25.62
C ARG A 144 -5.82 12.18 -27.14
N THR A 145 -6.09 10.97 -27.60
CA THR A 145 -6.30 10.68 -29.02
C THR A 145 -7.56 9.84 -29.21
N GLN A 146 -8.23 10.01 -30.36
CA GLN A 146 -9.40 9.18 -30.69
C GLN A 146 -9.03 7.71 -30.83
N GLU A 147 -7.78 7.44 -31.18
CA GLU A 147 -7.26 6.09 -31.28
C GLU A 147 -5.75 6.07 -31.05
N ALA A 148 -5.27 5.03 -30.38
CA ALA A 148 -3.86 4.70 -30.30
C ALA A 148 -3.62 3.25 -30.72
N GLY A 149 -2.61 3.04 -31.56
CA GLY A 149 -2.10 1.71 -31.89
C GLY A 149 -0.94 1.34 -31.00
N PHE A 150 -0.89 0.09 -30.53
CA PHE A 150 0.22 -0.41 -29.70
C PHE A 150 1.13 -1.35 -30.50
N ALA A 151 2.41 -1.39 -30.12
CA ALA A 151 3.35 -2.37 -30.62
C ALA A 151 2.84 -3.79 -30.27
N GLY A 152 2.36 -4.53 -31.26
CA GLY A 152 1.71 -5.84 -31.07
C GLY A 152 0.31 -5.99 -31.68
N GLY A 153 -0.27 -4.91 -32.25
CA GLY A 153 -1.48 -5.02 -33.09
C GLY A 153 -2.82 -4.73 -32.40
N GLY A 154 -2.82 -4.08 -31.24
CA GLY A 154 -4.03 -3.57 -30.57
C GLY A 154 -4.35 -2.13 -30.94
N ARG A 155 -5.64 -1.79 -31.01
CA ARG A 155 -6.16 -0.41 -31.11
C ARG A 155 -6.97 -0.11 -29.84
N GLU A 156 -6.63 0.96 -29.13
CA GLU A 156 -7.47 1.52 -28.07
C GLU A 156 -8.18 2.74 -28.61
N LEU A 157 -9.51 2.74 -28.52
CA LEU A 157 -10.34 3.89 -28.86
C LEU A 157 -10.40 4.85 -27.66
N ASN A 158 -10.41 6.15 -27.95
CA ASN A 158 -10.39 7.22 -26.95
C ASN A 158 -9.23 7.05 -25.94
N PHE A 159 -8.03 6.84 -26.47
CA PHE A 159 -6.82 6.74 -25.66
C PHE A 159 -6.60 8.04 -24.88
N ALA A 160 -6.29 7.89 -23.61
CA ALA A 160 -5.92 8.97 -22.70
C ALA A 160 -4.73 8.51 -21.84
N ASP A 161 -3.74 9.38 -21.69
CA ASP A 161 -2.63 9.24 -20.76
C ASP A 161 -2.40 10.64 -20.17
N SER A 162 -2.92 10.88 -18.96
CA SER A 162 -3.07 12.22 -18.42
C SER A 162 -2.75 12.30 -16.93
N PHE A 163 -1.88 13.24 -16.56
CA PHE A 163 -1.51 13.54 -15.18
C PHE A 163 -2.74 13.97 -14.35
N HIS A 164 -3.76 14.52 -15.00
CA HIS A 164 -5.02 14.90 -14.35
C HIS A 164 -5.64 13.71 -13.60
N PHE A 165 -5.43 12.48 -14.07
CA PHE A 165 -5.99 11.29 -13.44
C PHE A 165 -5.32 10.91 -12.13
N ASN A 166 -4.04 11.23 -11.91
CA ASN A 166 -3.43 11.04 -10.58
C ASN A 166 -4.10 11.93 -9.54
N ILE A 167 -4.39 13.18 -9.91
CA ILE A 167 -5.07 14.16 -9.04
C ILE A 167 -6.51 13.68 -8.78
N ALA A 168 -7.25 13.33 -9.84
CA ALA A 168 -8.62 12.83 -9.71
C ALA A 168 -8.71 11.54 -8.88
N ALA A 169 -7.72 10.64 -8.98
CA ALA A 169 -7.65 9.43 -8.18
C ALA A 169 -7.51 9.74 -6.69
N TYR A 170 -6.60 10.64 -6.30
CA TYR A 170 -6.46 11.05 -4.91
C TYR A 170 -7.74 11.71 -4.37
N GLU A 171 -8.29 12.69 -5.08
CA GLU A 171 -9.52 13.39 -4.66
C GLU A 171 -10.71 12.43 -4.50
N LEU A 172 -10.86 11.47 -5.42
CA LEU A 172 -11.88 10.43 -5.31
C LEU A 172 -11.63 9.48 -4.13
N ALA A 173 -10.37 9.06 -3.93
CA ALA A 173 -10.00 8.19 -2.82
C ALA A 173 -10.30 8.86 -1.47
N SER A 174 -10.03 10.16 -1.34
CA SER A 174 -10.35 10.93 -0.13
C SER A 174 -11.85 11.01 0.10
N LEU A 175 -12.65 11.26 -0.95
CA LEU A 175 -14.11 11.25 -0.87
C LEU A 175 -14.67 9.87 -0.48
N LEU A 176 -13.99 8.79 -0.86
CA LEU A 176 -14.33 7.40 -0.53
C LEU A 176 -13.65 6.88 0.74
N GLY A 177 -12.88 7.71 1.46
CA GLY A 177 -12.17 7.32 2.69
C GLY A 177 -11.22 6.13 2.51
N VAL A 178 -10.55 6.07 1.35
CA VAL A 178 -9.54 5.07 1.00
C VAL A 178 -8.26 5.72 0.46
N ASP A 179 -8.03 6.98 0.81
CA ASP A 179 -6.84 7.75 0.44
C ASP A 179 -5.59 7.39 1.24
N ASP A 180 -5.70 6.48 2.21
CA ASP A 180 -4.54 5.88 2.86
C ASP A 180 -3.79 4.89 1.96
N MET A 181 -4.34 4.50 0.80
CA MET A 181 -3.66 3.66 -0.20
C MET A 181 -3.31 4.40 -1.51
N VAL A 182 -3.57 5.71 -1.60
CA VAL A 182 -3.28 6.54 -2.78
C VAL A 182 -2.45 7.75 -2.35
N PRO A 183 -1.29 8.02 -2.96
CA PRO A 183 -0.47 9.18 -2.56
C PRO A 183 -1.21 10.50 -2.72
N ILE A 184 -1.00 11.41 -1.76
CA ILE A 184 -1.49 12.79 -1.84
C ILE A 184 -0.96 13.42 -3.12
N THR A 185 -1.85 13.96 -3.94
CA THR A 185 -1.48 14.48 -5.26
C THR A 185 -2.11 15.85 -5.50
N VAL A 186 -1.33 16.78 -6.03
CA VAL A 186 -1.76 18.14 -6.38
C VAL A 186 -1.42 18.48 -7.82
N GLU A 187 -2.14 19.42 -8.43
CA GLU A 187 -1.66 20.09 -9.63
C GLU A 187 -0.55 21.07 -9.26
N ARG A 188 0.58 20.99 -9.96
CA ARG A 188 1.68 21.93 -9.78
C ARG A 188 2.31 22.29 -11.12
N GLU A 189 2.72 23.54 -11.25
CA GLU A 189 3.58 23.97 -12.34
C GLU A 189 5.05 23.87 -11.93
N TRP A 190 5.86 23.20 -12.75
CA TRP A 190 7.30 23.09 -12.57
C TRP A 190 7.99 23.16 -13.94
N GLU A 191 9.04 23.98 -14.04
CA GLU A 191 9.76 24.26 -15.30
C GLU A 191 8.84 24.66 -16.48
N GLY A 192 7.81 25.47 -16.19
CA GLY A 192 6.86 25.96 -17.19
C GLY A 192 5.87 24.90 -17.69
N LYS A 193 5.80 23.74 -17.04
CA LYS A 193 4.87 22.66 -17.35
C LYS A 193 3.94 22.40 -16.18
N LYS A 194 2.65 22.27 -16.47
CA LYS A 194 1.67 21.75 -15.51
C LYS A 194 1.77 20.23 -15.44
N GLY A 195 1.64 19.70 -14.25
CA GLY A 195 1.65 18.27 -14.01
C GLY A 195 1.05 17.90 -12.67
N SER A 196 0.96 16.60 -12.42
CA SER A 196 0.64 16.06 -11.11
C SER A 196 1.92 15.94 -10.29
N LEU A 197 1.90 16.47 -9.07
CA LEU A 197 2.93 16.28 -8.08
C LEU A 197 2.38 15.41 -6.95
N SER A 198 2.87 14.18 -6.85
CA SER A 198 2.44 13.17 -5.87
C SER A 198 3.47 13.01 -4.76
N TRP A 199 3.00 12.92 -3.52
CA TRP A 199 3.82 12.61 -2.36
C TRP A 199 4.63 11.32 -2.59
N TRP A 200 5.94 11.35 -2.31
CA TRP A 200 6.75 10.14 -2.41
C TRP A 200 6.41 9.17 -1.29
N VAL A 201 6.14 7.91 -1.64
CA VAL A 201 5.89 6.89 -0.62
C VAL A 201 7.22 6.43 -0.05
N ASP A 202 7.45 6.69 1.23
CA ASP A 202 8.65 6.30 1.95
C ASP A 202 8.60 4.81 2.33
N ASP A 203 9.77 4.27 2.73
CA ASP A 203 9.90 2.89 3.26
C ASP A 203 9.36 1.79 2.33
N ILE A 204 9.40 2.00 1.02
CA ILE A 204 9.06 0.95 0.05
C ILE A 204 10.07 -0.19 0.17
N LYS A 205 9.57 -1.36 0.55
CA LYS A 205 10.33 -2.59 0.68
C LYS A 205 10.45 -3.33 -0.66
N MET A 206 9.37 -3.36 -1.43
CA MET A 206 9.28 -4.00 -2.76
C MET A 206 7.97 -3.60 -3.45
N ASP A 207 7.83 -3.95 -4.73
CA ASP A 207 6.53 -3.96 -5.43
C ASP A 207 5.91 -5.38 -5.42
N GLU A 208 4.63 -5.50 -5.78
CA GLU A 208 3.92 -6.79 -5.77
C GLU A 208 4.51 -7.79 -6.78
N GLU A 209 5.08 -7.31 -7.89
CA GLU A 209 5.77 -8.17 -8.85
C GLU A 209 6.98 -8.86 -8.21
N GLU A 210 7.80 -8.09 -7.50
CA GLU A 210 8.95 -8.61 -6.76
C GLU A 210 8.52 -9.58 -5.66
N ARG A 211 7.48 -9.25 -4.88
CA ARG A 211 6.96 -10.14 -3.82
C ARG A 211 6.59 -11.52 -4.38
N VAL A 212 5.86 -11.53 -5.49
CA VAL A 212 5.43 -12.75 -6.19
C VAL A 212 6.64 -13.52 -6.74
N LYS A 213 7.55 -12.84 -7.44
CA LYS A 213 8.78 -13.46 -7.99
C LYS A 213 9.64 -14.11 -6.89
N ARG A 214 9.71 -13.48 -5.72
CA ARG A 214 10.49 -13.98 -4.57
C ARG A 214 9.69 -14.94 -3.68
N ALA A 215 8.44 -15.24 -4.02
CA ALA A 215 7.53 -16.10 -3.26
C ALA A 215 7.40 -15.71 -1.77
N ILE A 216 7.44 -14.41 -1.47
CA ILE A 216 7.35 -13.92 -0.08
C ILE A 216 5.88 -13.86 0.32
N SER A 217 5.52 -14.56 1.40
CA SER A 217 4.17 -14.50 1.96
C SER A 217 4.01 -13.27 2.87
N PRO A 218 2.85 -12.58 2.85
CA PRO A 218 2.55 -11.56 3.84
C PRO A 218 2.49 -12.16 5.25
N PRO A 219 2.99 -11.46 6.28
CA PRO A 219 2.98 -11.95 7.66
C PRO A 219 1.55 -12.09 8.20
N ASP A 220 0.62 -11.25 7.72
CA ASP A 220 -0.81 -11.33 8.00
C ASP A 220 -1.57 -11.38 6.67
N SER A 221 -2.06 -12.58 6.33
CA SER A 221 -2.84 -12.80 5.12
C SER A 221 -4.23 -12.18 5.18
N HIS A 222 -4.81 -11.99 6.36
CA HIS A 222 -6.12 -11.38 6.51
C HIS A 222 -6.05 -9.87 6.23
N SER A 223 -5.12 -9.17 6.89
CA SER A 223 -4.88 -7.74 6.64
C SER A 223 -4.50 -7.48 5.18
N TRP A 224 -3.60 -8.29 4.62
CA TRP A 224 -3.23 -8.22 3.20
C TRP A 224 -4.43 -8.33 2.26
N ASN A 225 -5.27 -9.35 2.46
CA ASN A 225 -6.45 -9.56 1.61
C ASN A 225 -7.46 -8.40 1.72
N ASN A 226 -7.64 -7.84 2.92
CA ASN A 226 -8.51 -6.68 3.12
C ASN A 226 -7.98 -5.45 2.34
N GLN A 227 -6.67 -5.19 2.36
CA GLN A 227 -6.09 -4.11 1.57
C GLN A 227 -6.25 -4.35 0.05
N MET A 228 -6.00 -5.58 -0.41
CA MET A 228 -6.19 -5.96 -1.82
C MET A 228 -7.65 -5.84 -2.28
N HIS A 229 -8.63 -6.15 -1.42
CA HIS A 229 -10.04 -5.94 -1.76
C HIS A 229 -10.39 -4.46 -1.93
N ARG A 230 -9.84 -3.56 -1.09
CA ARG A 230 -9.99 -2.11 -1.26
C ARG A 230 -9.42 -1.64 -2.60
N ILE A 231 -8.21 -2.08 -2.92
CA ILE A 231 -7.55 -1.80 -4.20
C ILE A 231 -8.41 -2.28 -5.37
N ARG A 232 -8.89 -3.53 -5.35
CA ARG A 232 -9.74 -4.08 -6.43
C ARG A 232 -11.01 -3.24 -6.63
N VAL A 233 -11.72 -2.91 -5.56
CA VAL A 233 -12.94 -2.09 -5.65
C VAL A 233 -12.63 -0.73 -6.27
N PHE A 234 -11.54 -0.08 -5.84
CA PHE A 234 -11.14 1.22 -6.37
C PHE A 234 -10.70 1.14 -7.84
N SER A 235 -9.89 0.15 -8.21
CA SER A 235 -9.44 -0.09 -9.60
C SER A 235 -10.62 -0.35 -10.55
N GLN A 236 -11.62 -1.12 -10.13
CA GLN A 236 -12.85 -1.35 -10.92
C GLN A 236 -13.65 -0.04 -11.11
N LEU A 237 -13.69 0.81 -10.09
CA LEU A 237 -14.40 2.09 -10.16
C LEU A 237 -13.74 3.08 -11.12
N ILE A 238 -12.42 3.21 -11.05
CA ILE A 238 -11.68 4.16 -11.88
C ILE A 238 -11.42 3.63 -13.29
N TYR A 239 -11.45 2.30 -13.51
CA TYR A 239 -11.12 1.67 -14.79
C TYR A 239 -9.76 2.13 -15.30
N ASP A 240 -8.72 1.56 -14.70
CA ASP A 240 -7.33 1.80 -15.06
C ASP A 240 -6.83 0.69 -15.99
N THR A 241 -6.60 1.05 -17.26
CA THR A 241 -6.14 0.12 -18.30
C THR A 241 -4.68 -0.26 -18.17
N ASP A 242 -3.93 0.43 -17.31
CA ASP A 242 -2.49 0.18 -17.09
C ASP A 242 -2.21 -0.40 -15.70
N ARG A 243 -3.26 -0.72 -14.94
CA ARG A 243 -3.11 -1.31 -13.60
C ARG A 243 -2.36 -2.64 -13.70
N ASN A 244 -1.17 -2.66 -13.11
CA ASN A 244 -0.31 -3.83 -13.06
C ASN A 244 0.33 -3.97 -11.67
N VAL A 245 0.94 -5.12 -11.40
CA VAL A 245 1.55 -5.45 -10.09
C VAL A 245 2.78 -4.60 -9.74
N GLN A 246 3.45 -3.97 -10.71
CA GLN A 246 4.58 -3.08 -10.44
C GLN A 246 4.10 -1.74 -9.85
N ASN A 247 2.85 -1.38 -10.11
CA ASN A 247 2.20 -0.16 -9.60
C ASN A 247 1.49 -0.40 -8.25
N ILE A 248 1.74 -1.54 -7.59
CA ILE A 248 1.32 -1.84 -6.22
C ILE A 248 2.59 -1.91 -5.37
N LEU A 249 2.82 -0.88 -4.56
CA LEU A 249 3.97 -0.78 -3.69
C LEU A 249 3.67 -1.38 -2.31
N ILE A 250 4.68 -1.99 -1.70
CA ILE A 250 4.62 -2.60 -0.39
C ILE A 250 5.65 -1.93 0.52
N THR A 251 5.19 -1.27 1.57
CA THR A 251 6.07 -0.66 2.58
C THR A 251 6.64 -1.69 3.56
N GLY A 252 7.63 -1.29 4.38
CA GLY A 252 8.27 -2.15 5.37
C GLY A 252 7.29 -2.79 6.36
N ASP A 253 6.22 -2.07 6.70
CA ASP A 253 5.12 -2.48 7.55
C ASP A 253 3.98 -3.24 6.82
N TRP A 254 4.18 -3.62 5.56
CA TRP A 254 3.20 -4.34 4.72
C TRP A 254 1.91 -3.58 4.40
N LYS A 255 1.97 -2.25 4.43
CA LYS A 255 0.92 -1.42 3.87
C LYS A 255 1.03 -1.36 2.34
N LEU A 256 -0.12 -1.37 1.67
CA LEU A 256 -0.23 -1.29 0.23
C LEU A 256 -0.52 0.13 -0.23
N TRP A 257 0.22 0.56 -1.25
CA TRP A 257 -0.02 1.80 -1.98
C TRP A 257 -0.17 1.49 -3.45
N ILE A 258 -1.15 2.12 -4.09
CA ILE A 258 -1.30 2.11 -5.54
C ILE A 258 -0.86 3.44 -6.10
N ILE A 259 -0.02 3.37 -7.12
CA ILE A 259 0.51 4.54 -7.83
C ILE A 259 0.14 4.47 -9.30
N ASP A 260 0.46 5.54 -10.02
CA ASP A 260 0.38 5.68 -11.47
C ASP A 260 -1.03 5.42 -12.02
N PHE A 261 -1.80 6.48 -12.16
CA PHE A 261 -3.19 6.47 -12.59
C PHE A 261 -3.39 7.16 -13.94
N THR A 262 -2.31 7.49 -14.66
CA THR A 262 -2.40 8.33 -15.87
C THR A 262 -3.24 7.69 -16.97
N ARG A 263 -3.51 6.39 -16.88
CA ARG A 263 -4.38 5.63 -17.79
C ARG A 263 -5.71 5.17 -17.17
N ALA A 264 -6.15 5.81 -16.09
CA ALA A 264 -7.45 5.60 -15.47
C ALA A 264 -8.61 6.35 -16.15
N PHE A 265 -9.79 6.30 -15.50
CA PHE A 265 -11.00 7.06 -15.80
C PHE A 265 -11.57 6.89 -17.20
N ARG A 266 -11.47 5.68 -17.78
CA ARG A 266 -12.08 5.39 -19.08
C ARG A 266 -13.57 5.69 -19.11
N THR A 267 -14.09 6.04 -20.28
CA THR A 267 -15.53 6.33 -20.47
C THR A 267 -16.40 5.07 -20.62
N ILE A 268 -15.81 3.88 -20.41
CA ILE A 268 -16.48 2.57 -20.46
C ILE A 268 -17.35 2.42 -19.20
N ARG A 269 -18.60 1.99 -19.36
CA ARG A 269 -19.58 1.98 -18.25
C ARG A 269 -19.65 0.63 -17.54
N GLU A 270 -19.13 -0.41 -18.17
CA GLU A 270 -19.00 -1.76 -17.64
C GLU A 270 -17.85 -1.87 -16.63
N LEU A 271 -17.91 -2.92 -15.80
CA LEU A 271 -16.81 -3.28 -14.92
C LEU A 271 -15.81 -4.15 -15.68
N PRO A 272 -14.51 -3.85 -15.64
CA PRO A 272 -13.50 -4.63 -16.35
C PRO A 272 -13.40 -6.07 -15.84
N GLU A 273 -13.43 -6.29 -14.51
CA GLU A 273 -13.34 -7.62 -13.89
C GLU A 273 -14.35 -7.71 -12.73
N GLU A 274 -15.64 -7.86 -13.02
CA GLU A 274 -16.70 -7.93 -11.99
C GLU A 274 -16.47 -9.07 -10.98
N GLU A 275 -15.84 -10.15 -11.42
CA GLU A 275 -15.52 -11.33 -10.61
C GLU A 275 -14.52 -11.06 -9.48
N ASP A 276 -13.67 -10.04 -9.60
CA ASP A 276 -12.73 -9.63 -8.55
C ASP A 276 -13.42 -8.95 -7.35
N LEU A 277 -14.67 -8.51 -7.53
CA LEU A 277 -15.48 -7.88 -6.48
C LEU A 277 -16.12 -8.93 -5.57
N LEU A 278 -15.28 -9.55 -4.74
CA LEU A 278 -15.68 -10.64 -3.83
C LEU A 278 -16.07 -10.15 -2.43
N LYS A 279 -15.35 -9.15 -1.92
CA LYS A 279 -15.55 -8.55 -0.59
C LYS A 279 -15.32 -7.05 -0.66
N CYS A 280 -15.93 -6.32 0.28
CA CYS A 280 -15.79 -4.87 0.38
C CYS A 280 -15.69 -4.47 1.85
N GLU A 281 -14.82 -3.50 2.16
CA GLU A 281 -14.82 -2.85 3.46
C GLU A 281 -16.17 -2.16 3.68
N ARG A 282 -16.76 -2.32 4.85
CA ARG A 282 -18.09 -1.76 5.17
C ARG A 282 -18.17 -0.24 4.95
N GLY A 283 -17.16 0.50 5.42
CA GLY A 283 -17.11 1.95 5.27
C GLY A 283 -17.05 2.40 3.81
N LEU A 284 -16.27 1.70 2.98
CA LEU A 284 -16.19 1.93 1.54
C LEU A 284 -17.53 1.64 0.86
N TYR A 285 -18.16 0.51 1.16
CA TYR A 285 -19.46 0.15 0.61
C TYR A 285 -20.54 1.20 0.94
N ASP A 286 -20.63 1.63 2.20
CA ASP A 286 -21.58 2.66 2.64
C ASP A 286 -21.38 3.99 1.91
N ARG A 287 -20.12 4.38 1.67
CA ARG A 287 -19.78 5.60 0.92
C ARG A 287 -20.11 5.46 -0.56
N LEU A 288 -19.82 4.31 -1.17
CA LEU A 288 -20.22 4.02 -2.55
C LEU A 288 -21.73 4.14 -2.71
N GLN A 289 -22.54 3.61 -1.79
CA GLN A 289 -23.99 3.74 -1.88
C GLN A 289 -24.49 5.19 -1.86
N LYS A 290 -23.79 6.09 -1.16
CA LYS A 290 -24.23 7.46 -0.89
C LYS A 290 -23.62 8.50 -1.84
N ILE A 291 -22.43 8.24 -2.38
CA ILE A 291 -21.70 9.22 -3.19
C ILE A 291 -22.53 9.63 -4.41
N GLY A 292 -22.72 10.94 -4.59
CA GLY A 292 -23.49 11.49 -5.71
C GLY A 292 -22.59 12.04 -6.80
N LYS A 293 -23.11 12.11 -8.03
CA LYS A 293 -22.41 12.72 -9.18
C LYS A 293 -21.87 14.11 -8.85
N ASP A 294 -22.69 14.95 -8.20
CA ASP A 294 -22.29 16.32 -7.86
C ASP A 294 -21.14 16.37 -6.86
N ALA A 295 -21.08 15.43 -5.91
CA ALA A 295 -19.97 15.34 -4.96
C ALA A 295 -18.68 14.92 -5.68
N VAL A 296 -18.75 13.92 -6.58
CA VAL A 296 -17.62 13.51 -7.41
C VAL A 296 -17.14 14.66 -8.29
N SER A 297 -18.05 15.31 -9.04
CA SER A 297 -17.71 16.43 -9.92
C SER A 297 -17.06 17.59 -9.19
N ARG A 298 -17.48 17.89 -7.94
CA ARG A 298 -16.81 18.91 -7.12
C ARG A 298 -15.43 18.48 -6.66
N ALA A 299 -15.27 17.23 -6.22
CA ALA A 299 -13.99 16.73 -5.71
C ALA A 299 -12.93 16.67 -6.82
N VAL A 300 -13.27 16.09 -7.98
CA VAL A 300 -12.32 15.94 -9.09
C VAL A 300 -12.15 17.21 -9.93
N GLY A 301 -13.04 18.20 -9.77
CA GLY A 301 -12.98 19.49 -10.47
C GLY A 301 -12.79 19.35 -11.98
N GLY A 302 -11.87 20.16 -12.53
CA GLY A 302 -11.53 20.14 -13.96
C GLY A 302 -10.64 18.97 -14.40
N HIS A 303 -10.24 18.08 -13.49
CA HIS A 303 -9.35 16.96 -13.82
C HIS A 303 -10.08 15.82 -14.55
N LEU A 304 -11.41 15.72 -14.40
CA LEU A 304 -12.23 14.82 -15.19
C LEU A 304 -13.25 15.59 -16.03
N THR A 305 -13.47 15.10 -17.24
CA THR A 305 -14.56 15.52 -18.10
C THR A 305 -15.90 15.00 -17.58
N ARG A 306 -16.99 15.61 -18.07
CA ARG A 306 -18.35 15.16 -17.77
C ARG A 306 -18.57 13.68 -18.12
N TRP A 307 -18.01 13.19 -19.22
CA TRP A 307 -18.22 11.83 -19.70
C TRP A 307 -17.48 10.79 -18.85
N GLU A 308 -16.26 11.11 -18.41
CA GLU A 308 -15.48 10.27 -17.50
C GLU A 308 -16.18 10.15 -16.14
N VAL A 309 -16.73 11.26 -15.60
CA VAL A 309 -17.55 11.24 -14.38
C VAL A 309 -18.83 10.41 -14.58
N GLU A 310 -19.53 10.56 -15.70
CA GLU A 310 -20.74 9.76 -15.98
C GLU A 310 -20.45 8.27 -16.07
N ALA A 311 -19.32 7.87 -16.67
CA ALA A 311 -18.91 6.48 -16.73
C ALA A 311 -18.53 5.92 -15.35
N LEU A 312 -17.79 6.70 -14.55
CA LEU A 312 -17.47 6.36 -13.17
C LEU A 312 -18.73 6.12 -12.34
N MET A 313 -19.74 6.99 -12.46
CA MET A 313 -20.99 6.83 -11.72
C MET A 313 -21.77 5.58 -12.16
N ALA A 314 -21.75 5.25 -13.45
CA ALA A 314 -22.34 4.00 -13.94
C ALA A 314 -21.64 2.77 -13.34
N ARG A 315 -20.30 2.77 -13.29
CA ARG A 315 -19.51 1.70 -12.65
C ARG A 315 -19.76 1.61 -11.16
N ARG A 316 -19.88 2.75 -10.45
CA ARG A 316 -20.29 2.79 -9.05
C ARG A 316 -21.60 2.03 -8.87
N ASP A 317 -22.62 2.32 -9.68
CA ASP A 317 -23.94 1.69 -9.56
C ASP A 317 -23.85 0.17 -9.78
N LEU A 318 -23.01 -0.28 -10.73
CA LEU A 318 -22.73 -1.71 -10.96
C LEU A 318 -22.02 -2.37 -9.78
N ILE A 319 -21.02 -1.72 -9.19
CA ILE A 319 -20.30 -2.21 -7.99
C ILE A 319 -21.27 -2.38 -6.82
N VAL A 320 -22.12 -1.38 -6.56
CA VAL A 320 -23.12 -1.45 -5.50
C VAL A 320 -24.09 -2.61 -5.76
N LYS A 321 -24.59 -2.74 -6.99
CA LYS A 321 -25.48 -3.84 -7.38
C LYS A 321 -24.82 -5.21 -7.21
N ARG A 322 -23.53 -5.34 -7.54
CA ARG A 322 -22.74 -6.56 -7.36
C ARG A 322 -22.68 -6.96 -5.89
N PHE A 323 -22.30 -6.05 -4.99
CA PHE A 323 -22.24 -6.37 -3.57
C PHE A 323 -23.62 -6.63 -2.96
N GLN A 324 -24.66 -5.91 -3.37
CA GLN A 324 -26.03 -6.23 -2.96
C GLN A 324 -26.44 -7.65 -3.35
N LYS A 325 -26.06 -8.12 -4.54
CA LYS A 325 -26.31 -9.49 -4.99
C LYS A 325 -25.55 -10.49 -4.10
N LEU A 326 -24.25 -10.29 -3.89
CA LEU A 326 -23.45 -11.17 -3.04
C LEU A 326 -23.96 -11.22 -1.60
N ILE A 327 -24.42 -10.10 -1.04
CA ILE A 327 -25.00 -10.05 0.31
C ILE A 327 -26.28 -10.89 0.38
N ARG A 328 -27.16 -10.83 -0.63
CA ARG A 328 -28.36 -11.67 -0.70
C ARG A 328 -28.04 -13.16 -0.80
N GLU A 329 -27.02 -13.51 -1.57
CA GLU A 329 -26.65 -14.91 -1.85
C GLU A 329 -25.85 -15.54 -0.70
N ASN A 330 -24.93 -14.79 -0.10
CA ASN A 330 -23.92 -15.33 0.81
C ASN A 330 -24.08 -14.85 2.26
N GLY A 331 -24.88 -13.81 2.48
CA GLY A 331 -25.03 -13.13 3.77
C GLY A 331 -23.98 -12.03 3.97
N GLU A 332 -24.38 -10.97 4.68
CA GLU A 332 -23.59 -9.75 4.83
C GLU A 332 -22.20 -9.99 5.45
N LEU A 333 -22.10 -10.78 6.52
CA LEU A 333 -20.84 -11.05 7.23
C LEU A 333 -19.79 -11.80 6.38
N LYS A 334 -20.20 -12.39 5.25
CA LYS A 334 -19.25 -13.04 4.32
C LYS A 334 -18.72 -12.09 3.26
N VAL A 335 -19.42 -10.98 3.02
CA VAL A 335 -19.15 -10.03 1.92
C VAL A 335 -18.55 -8.73 2.44
N LEU A 336 -19.08 -8.22 3.56
CA LEU A 336 -18.62 -6.99 4.19
C LEU A 336 -17.77 -7.32 5.41
N TYR A 337 -16.61 -6.67 5.51
CA TYR A 337 -15.71 -6.76 6.65
C TYR A 337 -15.50 -5.39 7.31
#